data_AF-A0A3C0L7Z7-F1
#
_entry.id   AF-A0A3C0L7Z7-F1
#
_cell.length_a   1.000
_cell.length_b   1.000
_cell.length_c   1.000
_cell.angle_alpha   90.00
_cell.angle_beta   90.00
_cell.angle_gamma   90.00
#
_symmetry.space_group_name_H-M   'P 1'
#
loop_
_entity.id
_entity.type
_entity.pdbx_description
1 polymer ?
#
loop_
_entity_poly.entity_id
_entity_poly.type
_entity_poly.pdbx_seq_one_letter_code
_entity_poly.pdbx_strand_id
1 'polypeptide(L)'
;MNDKPPSIQEWKDLYEAAIQFKKIKPWNWMWDTDIFGVQNPLTGEIGYCCVMGGAGEHFALAVYQGSEGLNGYLSLQSGENYPSLQDILSLQKLLMASFEDRKILQKEDIQLIKKFDLKFRGTNSWPLFRSYRPGCYPWYLTGEEARYLTLCLWQSINVALRFKDDPGILTPPTENRYLVRVPKKDKTGLSWRDMWIEPLPLQKGEIIAEPVDEIRLEKIKRRIPNRQGVWEVDFFYYPNPIKEKGERPYYPYITLWVDQHSGFILRHDLAKPAECMSEFQVNFFKLAEKRKILPREILVKKEETFKLLEPIASELGINLRRVKKMKMLEDAKASMFKFSAGENRDVI
;
A
#
# COMPACT_ATOMS: atom_id res chain seq x y z
N MET A 1 6.40 16.20 -5.94
CA MET A 1 6.60 15.63 -7.29
C MET A 1 5.50 16.16 -8.18
N ASN A 2 5.82 16.57 -9.41
CA ASN A 2 4.79 17.02 -10.36
C ASN A 2 4.04 15.79 -10.87
N ASP A 3 2.77 15.61 -10.48
CA ASP A 3 1.88 14.54 -10.96
C ASP A 3 1.43 14.79 -12.42
N LYS A 4 2.37 15.17 -13.29
CA LYS A 4 2.13 15.40 -14.71
C LYS A 4 1.86 14.07 -15.41
N PRO A 5 0.81 13.98 -16.24
CA PRO A 5 0.55 12.78 -17.02
C PRO A 5 1.68 12.53 -18.03
N PRO A 6 1.88 11.28 -18.50
CA PRO A 6 2.91 10.98 -19.48
C PRO A 6 2.61 11.64 -20.82
N SER A 7 3.67 12.08 -21.49
CA SER A 7 3.63 12.60 -22.85
C SER A 7 3.28 11.49 -23.86
N ILE A 8 2.96 11.88 -25.09
CA ILE A 8 2.68 10.94 -26.19
C ILE A 8 3.87 10.01 -26.43
N GLN A 9 5.10 10.54 -26.40
CA GLN A 9 6.29 9.73 -26.65
C GLN A 9 6.53 8.74 -25.52
N GLU A 10 6.40 9.17 -24.26
CA GLU A 10 6.56 8.29 -23.09
C GLU A 10 5.57 7.13 -23.10
N TRP A 11 4.33 7.38 -23.51
CA TRP A 11 3.35 6.31 -23.70
C TRP A 11 3.77 5.34 -24.81
N LYS A 12 4.21 5.83 -25.97
CA LYS A 12 4.67 4.97 -27.07
C LYS A 12 5.81 4.07 -26.63
N ASP A 13 6.81 4.64 -25.96
CA ASP A 13 7.99 3.89 -25.49
C ASP A 13 7.60 2.83 -24.45
N LEU A 14 6.66 3.16 -23.55
CA LEU A 14 6.15 2.22 -22.55
C LEU A 14 5.37 1.06 -23.19
N TYR A 15 4.48 1.35 -24.14
CA TYR A 15 3.75 0.30 -24.85
C TYR A 15 4.69 -0.60 -25.64
N GLU A 16 5.69 -0.05 -26.32
CA GLU A 16 6.69 -0.84 -27.04
C GLU A 16 7.45 -1.79 -26.10
N ALA A 17 7.97 -1.27 -24.99
CA ALA A 17 8.67 -2.08 -23.99
C ALA A 17 7.79 -3.20 -23.43
N ALA A 18 6.52 -2.90 -23.12
CA ALA A 18 5.57 -3.87 -22.62
C ALA A 18 5.24 -4.96 -23.66
N ILE A 19 5.11 -4.59 -24.94
CA ILE A 19 4.89 -5.53 -26.04
C ILE A 19 6.08 -6.49 -26.17
N GLN A 20 7.31 -5.98 -26.15
CA GLN A 20 8.51 -6.82 -26.22
C GLN A 20 8.67 -7.73 -25.00
N PHE A 21 8.38 -7.22 -23.80
CA PHE A 21 8.39 -8.02 -22.57
C PHE A 21 7.37 -9.15 -22.65
N LYS A 22 6.15 -8.87 -23.08
CA LYS A 22 5.11 -9.89 -23.30
C LYS A 22 5.50 -10.91 -24.36
N LYS A 23 6.18 -10.48 -25.42
CA LYS A 23 6.58 -11.36 -26.53
C LYS A 23 7.50 -12.47 -26.06
N ILE A 24 8.42 -12.18 -25.15
CA ILE A 24 9.34 -13.20 -24.61
C ILE A 24 8.66 -14.10 -23.56
N LYS A 25 7.59 -13.65 -22.89
CA LYS A 25 6.85 -14.41 -21.86
C LYS A 25 7.76 -14.95 -20.75
N PRO A 26 8.45 -14.06 -20.01
CA PRO A 26 9.50 -14.48 -19.07
C PRO A 26 8.97 -15.34 -17.92
N TRP A 27 7.69 -15.18 -17.57
CA TRP A 27 6.97 -16.04 -16.62
C TRP A 27 6.89 -17.52 -17.01
N ASN A 28 7.29 -17.91 -18.23
CA ASN A 28 7.41 -19.33 -18.58
C ASN A 28 8.65 -19.99 -17.96
N TRP A 29 9.60 -19.21 -17.44
CA TRP A 29 10.84 -19.72 -16.82
C TRP A 29 11.28 -18.94 -15.58
N MET A 30 10.60 -17.85 -15.22
CA MET A 30 10.83 -17.09 -13.98
C MET A 30 9.62 -17.19 -13.05
N TRP A 31 9.90 -17.19 -11.76
CA TRP A 31 8.93 -17.13 -10.67
C TRP A 31 8.94 -15.74 -10.01
N ASP A 32 7.89 -15.48 -9.24
CA ASP A 32 7.76 -14.24 -8.46
C ASP A 32 8.85 -14.09 -7.38
N THR A 33 9.53 -15.19 -7.02
CA THR A 33 10.70 -15.20 -6.15
C THR A 33 12.01 -14.77 -6.81
N ASP A 34 12.07 -14.72 -8.15
CA ASP A 34 13.29 -14.42 -8.92
C ASP A 34 13.54 -12.91 -9.03
N ILE A 35 13.79 -12.27 -7.89
CA ILE A 35 13.88 -10.81 -7.79
C ILE A 35 15.26 -10.26 -8.19
N PHE A 36 15.24 -9.15 -8.90
CA PHE A 36 16.41 -8.33 -9.20
C PHE A 36 16.07 -6.84 -9.13
N GLY A 37 17.06 -5.97 -8.91
CA GLY A 37 16.88 -4.53 -8.88
C GLY A 37 17.19 -3.85 -10.20
N VAL A 38 16.54 -2.72 -10.45
CA VAL A 38 16.91 -1.76 -11.49
C VAL A 38 17.02 -0.39 -10.85
N GLN A 39 18.21 0.21 -10.86
CA GLN A 39 18.38 1.53 -10.27
C GLN A 39 17.82 2.62 -11.20
N ASN A 40 17.00 3.49 -10.64
CA ASN A 40 16.48 4.67 -11.33
C ASN A 40 17.63 5.66 -11.57
N PRO A 41 17.96 6.00 -12.84
CA PRO A 41 19.06 6.91 -13.14
C PRO A 41 18.82 8.36 -12.73
N LEU A 42 17.56 8.74 -12.43
CA LEU A 42 17.21 10.10 -12.00
C LEU A 42 17.28 10.26 -10.48
N THR A 43 16.75 9.29 -9.73
CA THR A 43 16.63 9.39 -8.27
C THR A 43 17.68 8.60 -7.50
N GLY A 44 18.34 7.63 -8.15
CA GLY A 44 19.23 6.67 -7.51
C GLY A 44 18.51 5.57 -6.71
N GLU A 45 17.19 5.66 -6.57
CA GLU A 45 16.37 4.65 -5.90
C GLU A 45 16.34 3.34 -6.71
N ILE A 46 16.34 2.20 -6.02
CA ILE A 46 16.27 0.88 -6.66
C ILE A 46 14.81 0.42 -6.69
N GLY A 47 14.35 0.00 -7.86
CA GLY A 47 13.09 -0.70 -8.05
C GLY A 47 13.36 -2.20 -8.16
N TYR A 48 12.80 -2.98 -7.25
CA TYR A 48 12.95 -4.43 -7.22
C TYR A 48 11.88 -5.05 -8.12
N CYS A 49 12.34 -5.59 -9.24
CA CYS A 49 11.54 -6.19 -10.29
C CYS A 49 11.20 -7.64 -9.94
N CYS A 50 9.92 -7.98 -10.06
CA CYS A 50 9.35 -9.30 -9.84
C CYS A 50 8.52 -9.66 -11.07
N VAL A 51 8.88 -10.78 -11.71
CA VAL A 51 8.14 -11.32 -12.85
C VAL A 51 7.04 -12.24 -12.33
N MET A 52 5.79 -11.89 -12.58
CA MET A 52 4.62 -12.65 -12.14
C MET A 52 4.03 -13.48 -13.28
N GLY A 53 3.37 -14.58 -12.92
CA GLY A 53 2.60 -15.40 -13.86
C GLY A 53 3.10 -16.84 -14.02
N GLY A 54 4.12 -17.26 -13.27
CA GLY A 54 4.60 -18.66 -13.27
C GLY A 54 3.51 -19.68 -12.92
N ALA A 55 2.53 -19.26 -12.10
CA ALA A 55 1.34 -20.04 -11.75
C ALA A 55 0.17 -19.92 -12.76
N GLY A 56 0.29 -19.09 -13.80
CA GLY A 56 -0.70 -18.95 -14.89
C GLY A 56 -1.88 -18.01 -14.62
N GLU A 57 -1.93 -17.34 -13.46
CA GLU A 57 -3.08 -16.50 -13.06
C GLU A 57 -2.92 -15.01 -13.41
N HIS A 58 -1.80 -14.40 -13.03
CA HIS A 58 -1.57 -12.95 -13.22
C HIS A 58 -0.21 -12.70 -13.88
N PHE A 59 -0.24 -12.27 -15.14
CA PHE A 59 0.95 -12.01 -15.94
C PHE A 59 1.36 -10.54 -15.83
N ALA A 60 2.46 -10.27 -15.14
CA ALA A 60 2.88 -8.90 -14.88
C ALA A 60 4.38 -8.76 -14.63
N LEU A 61 4.86 -7.53 -14.74
CA LEU A 61 6.07 -7.06 -14.08
C LEU A 61 5.65 -6.11 -12.96
N ALA A 62 5.97 -6.47 -11.71
CA ALA A 62 5.87 -5.59 -10.56
C ALA A 62 7.25 -4.99 -10.25
N VAL A 63 7.31 -3.68 -10.01
CA VAL A 63 8.52 -2.93 -9.68
C VAL A 63 8.33 -2.29 -8.31
N TYR A 64 8.76 -2.98 -7.25
CA TYR A 64 8.66 -2.52 -5.87
C TYR A 64 9.67 -1.40 -5.60
N GLN A 65 9.19 -0.22 -5.24
CA GLN A 65 10.03 0.98 -5.22
C GLN A 65 10.74 1.18 -3.87
N GLY A 66 12.07 1.20 -3.91
CA GLY A 66 12.93 1.44 -2.76
C GLY A 66 12.80 0.36 -1.69
N SER A 67 13.37 0.64 -0.52
CA SER A 67 13.32 -0.27 0.63
C SER A 67 11.91 -0.47 1.18
N GLU A 68 11.05 0.55 1.06
CA GLU A 68 9.64 0.47 1.46
C GLU A 68 8.87 -0.53 0.60
N GLY A 69 9.00 -0.44 -0.72
CA GLY A 69 8.37 -1.40 -1.64
C GLY A 69 8.89 -2.82 -1.43
N LEU A 70 10.21 -2.99 -1.28
CA LEU A 70 10.81 -4.32 -1.03
C LEU A 70 10.33 -4.91 0.29
N ASN A 71 10.30 -4.11 1.37
CA ASN A 71 9.78 -4.58 2.65
C ASN A 71 8.31 -5.00 2.54
N GLY A 72 7.50 -4.23 1.79
CA GLY A 72 6.12 -4.58 1.50
C GLY A 72 6.00 -5.94 0.80
N TYR A 73 6.80 -6.17 -0.25
CA TYR A 73 6.89 -7.47 -0.91
C TYR A 73 7.27 -8.61 0.06
N LEU A 74 8.37 -8.46 0.81
CA LEU A 74 8.87 -9.50 1.72
C LEU A 74 7.86 -9.81 2.83
N SER A 75 7.15 -8.79 3.33
CA SER A 75 6.11 -8.94 4.35
C SER A 75 4.89 -9.71 3.83
N LEU A 76 4.52 -9.51 2.55
CA LEU A 76 3.43 -10.24 1.91
C LEU A 76 3.84 -11.68 1.56
N GLN A 77 5.13 -11.93 1.30
CA GLN A 77 5.66 -13.24 0.93
C GLN A 77 5.92 -14.16 2.15
N SER A 78 6.26 -13.61 3.32
CA SER A 78 6.70 -14.40 4.48
C SER A 78 5.67 -15.42 4.99
N GLY A 79 4.40 -15.30 4.61
CA GLY A 79 3.40 -16.33 4.82
C GLY A 79 3.01 -16.56 6.28
N GLU A 80 3.45 -15.72 7.22
CA GLU A 80 3.08 -15.84 8.63
C GLU A 80 1.56 -15.72 8.85
N ASN A 81 0.85 -15.06 7.92
CA ASN A 81 -0.61 -15.08 7.75
C ASN A 81 -0.99 -14.74 6.29
N TYR A 82 -2.20 -15.11 5.83
CA TYR A 82 -2.75 -14.54 4.59
C TYR A 82 -2.86 -13.01 4.75
N PRO A 83 -2.35 -12.22 3.80
CA PRO A 83 -2.37 -10.77 3.92
C PRO A 83 -3.81 -10.27 3.95
N SER A 84 -4.14 -9.50 4.98
CA SER A 84 -5.45 -8.86 5.07
C SER A 84 -5.55 -7.73 4.05
N LEU A 85 -6.78 -7.27 3.74
CA LEU A 85 -6.94 -6.07 2.90
C LEU A 85 -6.15 -4.88 3.46
N GLN A 86 -6.04 -4.78 4.79
CA GLN A 86 -5.25 -3.73 5.43
C GLN A 86 -3.77 -3.81 5.01
N ASP A 87 -3.21 -5.02 5.00
CA ASP A 87 -1.80 -5.26 4.66
C ASP A 87 -1.55 -4.97 3.18
N ILE A 88 -2.47 -5.41 2.30
CA ILE A 88 -2.38 -5.12 0.87
C ILE A 88 -2.41 -3.60 0.62
N LEU A 89 -3.33 -2.89 1.27
CA LEU A 89 -3.47 -1.44 1.10
C LEU A 89 -2.29 -0.66 1.69
N SER A 90 -1.70 -1.09 2.80
CA SER A 90 -0.59 -0.37 3.46
C SER A 90 0.78 -0.68 2.87
N LEU A 91 1.00 -1.85 2.28
CA LEU A 91 2.34 -2.32 1.93
C LEU A 91 2.69 -2.17 0.44
N GLN A 92 1.70 -1.98 -0.43
CA GLN A 92 1.94 -1.93 -1.88
C GLN A 92 2.46 -0.57 -2.34
N LYS A 93 3.79 -0.43 -2.38
CA LYS A 93 4.50 0.64 -3.08
C LYS A 93 5.23 0.09 -4.31
N LEU A 94 4.55 0.10 -5.45
CA LEU A 94 5.08 -0.47 -6.69
C LEU A 94 4.53 0.20 -7.95
N LEU A 95 5.26 0.04 -9.06
CA LEU A 95 4.72 0.24 -10.40
C LEU A 95 4.43 -1.12 -11.04
N MET A 96 3.34 -1.23 -11.77
CA MET A 96 2.94 -2.48 -12.40
C MET A 96 2.68 -2.29 -13.88
N ALA A 97 3.24 -3.19 -14.69
CA ALA A 97 2.82 -3.47 -16.05
C ALA A 97 2.22 -4.88 -16.08
N SER A 98 0.90 -4.99 -16.14
CA SER A 98 0.19 -6.27 -16.23
C SER A 98 -0.44 -6.48 -17.60
N PHE A 99 -0.79 -7.73 -17.92
CA PHE A 99 -1.46 -8.09 -19.16
C PHE A 99 -2.82 -8.70 -18.84
N GLU A 100 -3.86 -7.93 -19.10
CA GLU A 100 -5.21 -8.22 -18.61
C GLU A 100 -6.17 -8.61 -19.73
N ASP A 101 -7.35 -9.08 -19.32
CA ASP A 101 -8.51 -9.12 -20.19
C ASP A 101 -9.07 -7.71 -20.43
N ARG A 102 -9.64 -7.50 -21.62
CA ARG A 102 -10.26 -6.22 -22.00
C ARG A 102 -11.28 -5.70 -20.99
N LYS A 103 -12.00 -6.59 -20.29
CA LYS A 103 -13.04 -6.25 -19.30
C LYS A 103 -12.49 -5.56 -18.05
N ILE A 104 -11.20 -5.73 -17.76
CA ILE A 104 -10.53 -5.13 -16.59
C ILE A 104 -10.14 -3.67 -16.86
N LEU A 105 -9.92 -3.30 -18.13
CA LEU A 105 -9.48 -1.96 -18.52
C LEU A 105 -10.58 -0.92 -18.31
N GLN A 106 -10.18 0.26 -17.83
CA GLN A 106 -11.05 1.43 -17.74
C GLN A 106 -11.15 2.13 -19.10
N LYS A 107 -12.13 3.03 -19.22
CA LYS A 107 -12.41 3.75 -20.47
C LYS A 107 -11.19 4.53 -20.96
N GLU A 108 -10.46 5.15 -20.04
CA GLU A 108 -9.27 5.94 -20.29
C GLU A 108 -8.12 5.07 -20.82
N ASP A 109 -7.94 3.86 -20.29
CA ASP A 109 -6.95 2.89 -20.80
C ASP A 109 -7.26 2.50 -22.25
N ILE A 110 -8.54 2.20 -22.53
CA ILE A 110 -9.00 1.84 -23.89
C ILE A 110 -8.79 3.02 -24.86
N GLN A 111 -9.01 4.25 -24.41
CA GLN A 111 -8.80 5.44 -25.23
C GLN A 111 -7.32 5.64 -25.57
N LEU A 112 -6.40 5.41 -24.62
CA LEU A 112 -4.97 5.46 -24.89
C LEU A 112 -4.56 4.43 -25.94
N ILE A 113 -4.99 3.17 -25.80
CA ILE A 113 -4.69 2.11 -26.76
C ILE A 113 -5.18 2.47 -28.17
N LYS A 114 -6.41 2.97 -28.28
CA LYS A 114 -6.98 3.43 -29.58
C LYS A 114 -6.20 4.61 -30.17
N LYS A 115 -5.75 5.55 -29.34
CA LYS A 115 -4.99 6.74 -29.78
C LYS A 115 -3.69 6.36 -30.49
N PHE A 116 -3.10 5.22 -30.15
CA PHE A 116 -1.87 4.71 -30.76
C PHE A 116 -2.11 3.66 -31.86
N ASP A 117 -3.37 3.43 -32.26
CA ASP A 117 -3.78 2.37 -33.21
C ASP A 117 -3.24 0.97 -32.86
N LEU A 118 -3.07 0.70 -31.56
CA LEU A 118 -2.60 -0.59 -31.07
C LEU A 118 -3.76 -1.59 -31.02
N LYS A 119 -3.47 -2.85 -31.36
CA LYS A 119 -4.47 -3.92 -31.44
C LYS A 119 -4.03 -5.11 -30.59
N PHE A 120 -4.83 -5.43 -29.59
CA PHE A 120 -4.63 -6.58 -28.72
C PHE A 120 -5.83 -7.53 -28.84
N ARG A 121 -5.56 -8.84 -28.85
CA ARG A 121 -6.57 -9.90 -28.95
C ARG A 121 -6.21 -11.04 -28.01
N GLY A 122 -7.23 -11.78 -27.57
CA GLY A 122 -7.08 -12.89 -26.63
C GLY A 122 -7.17 -12.45 -25.17
N THR A 123 -7.16 -13.44 -24.29
CA THR A 123 -7.12 -13.25 -22.83
C THR A 123 -5.73 -12.77 -22.40
N ASN A 124 -5.67 -12.07 -21.26
CA ASN A 124 -4.42 -11.61 -20.63
C ASN A 124 -3.47 -10.95 -21.62
N SER A 125 -4.02 -10.05 -22.44
CA SER A 125 -3.33 -9.55 -23.62
C SER A 125 -3.26 -8.05 -23.75
N TRP A 126 -4.02 -7.33 -22.95
CA TRP A 126 -4.11 -5.89 -22.97
C TRP A 126 -3.16 -5.33 -21.89
N PRO A 127 -2.12 -4.57 -22.27
CA PRO A 127 -1.24 -3.94 -21.29
C PRO A 127 -2.03 -2.98 -20.41
N LEU A 128 -1.88 -3.12 -19.10
CA LEU A 128 -2.43 -2.24 -18.08
C LEU A 128 -1.29 -1.72 -17.22
N PHE A 129 -1.27 -0.40 -17.01
CA PHE A 129 -0.20 0.25 -16.26
C PHE A 129 -0.77 0.95 -15.05
N ARG A 130 -0.27 0.62 -13.86
CA ARG A 130 -0.75 1.19 -12.60
C ARG A 130 0.40 1.51 -11.67
N SER A 131 0.27 2.66 -11.02
CA SER A 131 1.05 3.04 -9.85
C SER A 131 0.28 2.56 -8.62
N TYR A 132 0.99 2.04 -7.63
CA TYR A 132 0.46 1.67 -6.32
C TYR A 132 1.22 2.47 -5.29
N ARG A 133 0.47 3.19 -4.45
CA ARG A 133 1.01 3.94 -3.33
C ARG A 133 0.28 3.47 -2.07
N PRO A 134 0.98 3.22 -0.95
CA PRO A 134 0.35 2.86 0.31
C PRO A 134 -0.83 3.75 0.67
N GLY A 135 -1.98 3.13 0.98
CA GLY A 135 -3.24 3.79 1.32
C GLY A 135 -3.97 4.45 0.14
N CYS A 136 -3.44 4.38 -1.08
CA CYS A 136 -4.07 4.95 -2.26
C CYS A 136 -4.72 3.88 -3.14
N TYR A 137 -5.75 4.28 -3.89
CA TYR A 137 -6.30 3.45 -4.95
C TYR A 137 -5.27 3.31 -6.10
N PRO A 138 -5.14 2.12 -6.72
CA PRO A 138 -4.28 1.92 -7.90
C PRO A 138 -4.66 2.91 -9.02
N TRP A 139 -3.69 3.66 -9.52
CA TRP A 139 -3.97 4.81 -10.37
C TRP A 139 -3.05 4.90 -11.58
N TYR A 140 -3.36 5.82 -12.49
CA TYR A 140 -2.57 6.12 -13.66
C TYR A 140 -1.15 6.54 -13.28
N LEU A 141 -0.21 6.23 -14.17
CA LEU A 141 1.19 6.64 -14.03
C LEU A 141 1.33 8.16 -14.26
N THR A 142 2.28 8.75 -13.56
CA THR A 142 2.90 10.03 -13.93
C THR A 142 3.92 9.81 -15.06
N GLY A 143 4.34 10.88 -15.74
CA GLY A 143 5.39 10.79 -16.78
C GLY A 143 6.71 10.24 -16.26
N GLU A 144 7.07 10.54 -15.01
CA GLU A 144 8.29 9.98 -14.39
C GLU A 144 8.16 8.48 -14.12
N GLU A 145 7.04 8.04 -13.55
CA GLU A 145 6.75 6.63 -13.32
C GLU A 145 6.70 5.86 -14.65
N ALA A 146 6.13 6.45 -15.72
CA ALA A 146 6.10 5.84 -17.05
C ALA A 146 7.51 5.64 -17.62
N ARG A 147 8.37 6.67 -17.61
CA ARG A 147 9.77 6.55 -18.06
C ARG A 147 10.52 5.47 -17.28
N TYR A 148 10.32 5.43 -15.96
CA TYR A 148 11.02 4.47 -15.12
C TYR A 148 10.52 3.04 -15.33
N LEU A 149 9.21 2.83 -15.46
CA LEU A 149 8.64 1.51 -15.76
C LEU A 149 9.10 1.01 -17.13
N THR A 150 9.21 1.90 -18.14
CA THR A 150 9.80 1.56 -19.45
C THR A 150 11.22 1.04 -19.31
N LEU A 151 12.08 1.72 -18.54
CA LEU A 151 13.45 1.25 -18.27
C LEU A 151 13.46 -0.11 -17.57
N CYS A 152 12.58 -0.30 -16.58
CA CYS A 152 12.46 -1.56 -15.85
C CYS A 152 12.04 -2.70 -16.77
N LEU A 153 11.09 -2.50 -17.69
CA LEU A 153 10.69 -3.51 -18.67
C LEU A 153 11.86 -3.92 -19.57
N TRP A 154 12.63 -2.98 -20.11
CA TRP A 154 13.81 -3.28 -20.93
C TRP A 154 14.91 -4.02 -20.16
N GLN A 155 15.20 -3.59 -18.93
CA GLN A 155 16.17 -4.30 -18.09
C GLN A 155 15.66 -5.68 -17.68
N SER A 156 14.35 -5.84 -17.48
CA SER A 156 13.74 -7.13 -17.19
C SER A 156 13.84 -8.09 -18.37
N ILE A 157 13.67 -7.61 -19.61
CA ILE A 157 13.94 -8.41 -20.82
C ILE A 157 15.40 -8.88 -20.82
N ASN A 158 16.36 -8.00 -20.54
CA ASN A 158 17.78 -8.35 -20.50
C ASN A 158 18.09 -9.42 -19.45
N VAL A 159 17.62 -9.22 -18.21
CA VAL A 159 17.86 -10.15 -17.10
C VAL A 159 17.14 -11.47 -17.35
N ALA A 160 15.87 -11.45 -17.76
CA ALA A 160 15.09 -12.67 -17.97
C ALA A 160 15.69 -13.57 -19.06
N LEU A 161 16.19 -13.00 -20.16
CA LEU A 161 16.83 -13.78 -21.22
C LEU A 161 18.14 -14.42 -20.74
N ARG A 162 18.96 -13.69 -19.98
CA ARG A 162 20.18 -14.25 -19.39
C ARG A 162 19.87 -15.33 -18.34
N PHE A 163 18.85 -15.09 -17.52
CA PHE A 163 18.40 -16.04 -16.49
C PHE A 163 17.90 -17.35 -17.10
N LYS A 164 17.27 -17.28 -18.28
CA LYS A 164 16.86 -18.48 -19.02
C LYS A 164 18.03 -19.40 -19.36
N ASP A 165 19.17 -18.82 -19.71
CA ASP A 165 20.38 -19.56 -20.08
C ASP A 165 21.21 -19.95 -18.84
N ASP A 166 21.21 -19.11 -17.82
CA ASP A 166 21.91 -19.32 -16.55
C ASP A 166 21.06 -18.80 -15.37
N PRO A 167 20.28 -19.67 -14.70
CA PRO A 167 19.52 -19.30 -13.51
C PRO A 167 20.41 -18.82 -12.35
N GLY A 168 21.69 -19.20 -12.35
CA GLY A 168 22.67 -18.82 -11.33
C GLY A 168 22.93 -17.32 -11.24
N ILE A 169 22.59 -16.53 -12.27
CA ILE A 169 22.81 -15.07 -12.24
C ILE A 169 22.05 -14.36 -11.11
N LEU A 170 20.94 -14.94 -10.62
CA LEU A 170 20.17 -14.41 -9.49
C LEU A 170 20.47 -15.14 -8.16
N THR A 171 21.46 -16.03 -8.14
CA THR A 171 21.93 -16.65 -6.88
C THR A 171 22.89 -15.68 -6.18
N PRO A 172 22.52 -15.15 -5.00
CA PRO A 172 23.33 -14.13 -4.36
C PRO A 172 24.59 -14.72 -3.71
N PRO A 173 25.70 -13.97 -3.66
CA PRO A 173 26.94 -14.43 -3.03
C PRO A 173 26.83 -14.52 -1.50
N THR A 174 25.91 -13.75 -0.91
CA THR A 174 25.58 -13.75 0.52
C THR A 174 24.10 -13.45 0.69
N GLU A 175 23.53 -13.78 1.85
CA GLU A 175 22.15 -13.42 2.19
C GLU A 175 21.87 -11.91 2.06
N ASN A 176 20.60 -11.57 1.85
CA ASN A 176 20.08 -10.20 1.78
C ASN A 176 20.73 -9.30 0.71
N ARG A 177 21.23 -9.88 -0.39
CA ARG A 177 21.72 -9.13 -1.55
C ARG A 177 20.91 -9.45 -2.79
N TYR A 178 20.71 -8.44 -3.61
CA TYR A 178 19.99 -8.56 -4.88
C TYR A 178 20.91 -8.16 -6.02
N LEU A 179 20.78 -8.85 -7.16
CA LEU A 179 21.43 -8.44 -8.40
C LEU A 179 20.75 -7.14 -8.86
N VAL A 180 21.51 -6.05 -9.01
CA VAL A 180 20.98 -4.75 -9.43
C VAL A 180 21.61 -4.30 -10.73
N ARG A 181 20.77 -3.95 -11.70
CA ARG A 181 21.14 -3.23 -12.92
C ARG A 181 21.39 -1.77 -12.56
N VAL A 182 22.66 -1.38 -12.53
CA VAL A 182 23.11 -0.03 -12.18
C VAL A 182 23.46 0.75 -13.44
N PRO A 183 22.85 1.93 -13.68
CA PRO A 183 23.17 2.74 -14.84
C PRO A 183 24.55 3.39 -14.70
N LYS A 184 25.26 3.48 -15.82
CA LYS A 184 26.51 4.23 -15.98
C LYS A 184 26.33 5.20 -17.13
N LYS A 185 26.58 6.49 -16.87
CA LYS A 185 26.67 7.48 -17.95
C LYS A 185 28.02 7.32 -18.63
N ASP A 186 28.00 7.03 -19.92
CA ASP A 186 29.18 7.04 -20.78
C ASP A 186 29.06 8.13 -21.84
N LYS A 187 30.09 8.25 -22.71
CA LYS A 187 30.13 9.27 -23.75
C LYS A 187 29.07 9.08 -24.85
N THR A 188 28.49 7.88 -24.94
CA THR A 188 27.54 7.45 -25.99
C THR A 188 26.10 7.32 -25.50
N GLY A 189 25.87 7.35 -24.19
CA GLY A 189 24.55 7.24 -23.58
C GLY A 189 24.58 6.58 -22.20
N LEU A 190 23.51 5.83 -21.91
CA LEU A 190 23.34 5.10 -20.66
C LEU A 190 23.70 3.63 -20.89
N SER A 191 24.82 3.18 -20.33
CA SER A 191 25.15 1.76 -20.21
C SER A 191 24.73 1.21 -18.85
N TRP A 192 24.75 -0.12 -18.69
CA TRP A 192 24.31 -0.80 -17.47
C TRP A 192 25.34 -1.83 -17.04
N ARG A 193 25.50 -1.98 -15.72
CA ARG A 193 26.35 -3.03 -15.11
C ARG A 193 25.58 -3.75 -14.01
N ASP A 194 26.01 -4.97 -13.72
CA ASP A 194 25.49 -5.75 -12.58
C ASP A 194 26.27 -5.43 -11.31
N MET A 195 25.55 -5.27 -10.20
CA MET A 195 26.12 -5.14 -8.87
C MET A 195 25.26 -5.91 -7.86
N TRP A 196 25.90 -6.60 -6.92
CA TRP A 196 25.22 -7.16 -5.75
C TRP A 196 25.08 -6.08 -4.69
N ILE A 197 23.86 -5.63 -4.44
CA ILE A 197 23.56 -4.52 -3.53
C ILE A 197 22.68 -5.04 -2.38
N GLU A 198 23.05 -4.64 -1.17
CA GLU A 198 22.21 -4.78 0.01
C GLU A 198 21.18 -3.63 0.06
N PRO A 199 19.88 -3.92 0.28
CA PRO A 199 18.87 -2.87 0.39
C PRO A 199 19.20 -1.89 1.51
N LEU A 200 18.88 -0.61 1.31
CA LEU A 200 18.96 0.36 2.40
C LEU A 200 18.00 -0.06 3.53
N PRO A 201 18.36 0.14 4.80
CA PRO A 201 17.48 -0.19 5.91
C PRO A 201 16.18 0.63 5.84
N LEU A 202 15.05 -0.01 6.17
CA LEU A 202 13.77 0.68 6.24
C LEU A 202 13.78 1.66 7.42
N GLN A 203 13.66 2.95 7.14
CA GLN A 203 13.40 3.95 8.18
C GLN A 203 11.92 3.88 8.56
N LYS A 204 11.59 3.15 9.65
CA LYS A 204 10.25 3.24 10.23
C LYS A 204 10.13 4.59 10.92
N GLY A 205 9.13 5.38 10.54
CA GLY A 205 8.82 6.61 11.27
C GLY A 205 8.49 6.29 12.72
N GLU A 206 9.11 6.99 13.66
CA GLU A 206 8.70 6.89 15.06
C GLU A 206 7.29 7.47 15.21
N ILE A 207 6.43 6.75 15.93
CA ILE A 207 5.12 7.27 16.30
C ILE A 207 5.35 8.22 17.45
N ILE A 208 5.39 9.50 17.12
CA ILE A 208 5.46 10.58 18.10
C ILE A 208 4.02 10.94 18.41
N ALA A 209 3.55 10.60 19.61
CA ALA A 209 2.28 11.10 20.10
C ALA A 209 2.38 12.62 20.22
N GLU A 210 1.40 13.34 19.68
CA GLU A 210 1.33 14.79 19.88
C GLU A 210 1.18 15.12 21.38
N PRO A 211 1.71 16.28 21.82
CA PRO A 211 1.50 16.75 23.19
C PRO A 211 0.01 16.82 23.51
N VAL A 212 -0.35 16.29 24.68
CA VAL A 212 -1.74 16.26 25.14
C VAL A 212 -2.21 17.67 25.47
N ASP A 213 -3.43 18.03 25.07
CA ASP A 213 -4.09 19.27 25.50
C ASP A 213 -4.45 19.20 26.98
N GLU A 214 -3.52 19.65 27.83
CA GLU A 214 -3.63 19.63 29.30
C GLU A 214 -4.88 20.39 29.81
N ILE A 215 -5.19 21.53 29.20
CA ILE A 215 -6.33 22.37 29.58
C ILE A 215 -7.64 21.61 29.34
N ARG A 216 -7.76 20.95 28.19
CA ARG A 216 -8.93 20.15 27.85
C ARG A 216 -9.03 18.90 28.72
N LEU A 217 -7.90 18.28 29.02
CA LEU A 217 -7.82 17.11 29.90
C LEU A 217 -8.29 17.44 31.32
N GLU A 218 -7.84 18.56 31.91
CA GLU A 218 -8.32 19.01 33.22
C GLU A 218 -9.83 19.27 33.25
N LYS A 219 -10.37 19.90 32.20
CA LYS A 219 -11.82 20.16 32.09
C LYS A 219 -12.61 18.86 32.10
N ILE A 220 -12.12 17.84 31.39
CA ILE A 220 -12.73 16.51 31.36
C ILE A 220 -12.67 15.84 32.74
N LYS A 221 -11.51 15.85 33.41
CA LYS A 221 -11.34 15.33 34.78
C LYS A 221 -12.38 15.93 35.74
N ARG A 222 -12.58 17.25 35.71
CA ARG A 222 -13.50 17.95 36.62
C ARG A 222 -14.97 17.69 36.32
N ARG A 223 -15.34 17.51 35.05
CA ARG A 223 -16.75 17.43 34.61
C ARG A 223 -17.30 16.02 34.54
N ILE A 224 -16.44 15.00 34.46
CA ILE A 224 -16.85 13.60 34.28
C ILE A 224 -16.29 12.77 35.44
N PRO A 225 -16.96 12.77 36.61
CA PRO A 225 -16.44 12.13 37.82
C PRO A 225 -16.53 10.60 37.77
N ASN A 226 -17.47 10.05 37.00
CA ASN A 226 -17.78 8.63 36.99
C ASN A 226 -17.17 7.93 35.77
N ARG A 227 -16.54 6.79 36.03
CA ARG A 227 -15.99 5.89 35.01
C ARG A 227 -16.80 4.61 34.95
N GLN A 228 -17.26 4.24 33.76
CA GLN A 228 -18.05 3.01 33.55
C GLN A 228 -17.80 2.41 32.18
N GLY A 229 -17.83 1.08 32.11
CA GLY A 229 -17.73 0.35 30.86
C GLY A 229 -16.29 0.12 30.41
N VAL A 230 -16.19 -0.66 29.34
CA VAL A 230 -14.94 -1.02 28.66
C VAL A 230 -15.12 -0.67 27.20
N TRP A 231 -14.19 0.11 26.65
CA TRP A 231 -14.25 0.53 25.25
C TRP A 231 -13.17 -0.17 24.44
N GLU A 232 -13.52 -0.68 23.27
CA GLU A 232 -12.59 -1.21 22.28
C GLU A 232 -12.32 -0.13 21.23
N VAL A 233 -11.04 0.03 20.85
CA VAL A 233 -10.66 1.01 19.82
C VAL A 233 -9.57 0.50 18.89
N ASP A 234 -9.74 0.78 17.61
CA ASP A 234 -8.76 0.57 16.54
C ASP A 234 -8.97 1.61 15.45
N PHE A 235 -7.96 1.79 14.61
CA PHE A 235 -8.06 2.51 13.35
C PHE A 235 -7.59 1.63 12.20
N PHE A 236 -8.24 1.68 11.05
CA PHE A 236 -7.87 0.88 9.87
C PHE A 236 -8.41 1.53 8.59
N TYR A 237 -7.99 1.06 7.41
CA TYR A 237 -8.51 1.59 6.15
C TYR A 237 -9.99 1.29 6.00
N TYR A 238 -10.76 2.34 5.72
CA TYR A 238 -12.11 2.22 5.27
C TYR A 238 -12.12 1.55 3.88
N PRO A 239 -12.96 0.53 3.64
CA PRO A 239 -12.89 -0.28 2.43
C PRO A 239 -13.23 0.46 1.13
N ASN A 240 -13.88 1.63 1.21
CA ASN A 240 -14.26 2.39 0.03
C ASN A 240 -13.31 3.57 -0.19
N PRO A 241 -12.69 3.70 -1.38
CA PRO A 241 -11.83 4.84 -1.68
C PRO A 241 -12.65 6.11 -1.85
N ILE A 242 -12.10 7.23 -1.39
CA ILE A 242 -12.65 8.58 -1.58
C ILE A 242 -11.77 9.32 -2.58
N LYS A 243 -12.39 10.17 -3.41
CA LYS A 243 -11.69 11.00 -4.39
C LYS A 243 -12.00 12.47 -4.15
N GLU A 244 -10.96 13.22 -3.77
CA GLU A 244 -11.01 14.69 -3.73
C GLU A 244 -10.74 15.28 -5.13
N LYS A 245 -11.17 16.53 -5.34
CA LYS A 245 -11.10 17.18 -6.65
C LYS A 245 -9.64 17.41 -7.04
N GLY A 246 -9.22 16.78 -8.14
CA GLY A 246 -7.86 16.92 -8.67
C GLY A 246 -6.83 15.98 -8.03
N GLU A 247 -7.25 15.15 -7.06
CA GLU A 247 -6.36 14.24 -6.36
C GLU A 247 -6.58 12.78 -6.78
N ARG A 248 -5.56 11.96 -6.51
CA ARG A 248 -5.64 10.50 -6.60
C ARG A 248 -6.63 9.98 -5.54
N PRO A 249 -7.51 9.02 -5.86
CA PRO A 249 -8.35 8.42 -4.84
C PRO A 249 -7.52 7.70 -3.78
N TYR A 250 -7.96 7.76 -2.53
CA TYR A 250 -7.30 7.12 -1.40
C TYR A 250 -8.30 6.43 -0.49
N TYR A 251 -7.83 5.45 0.26
CA TYR A 251 -8.61 4.80 1.31
C TYR A 251 -8.39 5.60 2.60
N PRO A 252 -9.43 6.28 3.13
CA PRO A 252 -9.28 6.99 4.39
C PRO A 252 -9.10 6.00 5.54
N TYR A 253 -8.50 6.44 6.63
CA TYR A 253 -8.58 5.70 7.88
C TYR A 253 -9.92 5.96 8.55
N ILE A 254 -10.52 4.91 9.09
CA ILE A 254 -11.63 5.01 10.03
C ILE A 254 -11.13 4.65 11.43
N THR A 255 -11.39 5.51 12.41
CA THR A 255 -11.27 5.17 13.83
C THR A 255 -12.63 4.71 14.33
N LEU A 256 -12.69 3.57 15.02
CA LEU A 256 -13.90 3.06 15.63
C LEU A 256 -13.75 2.93 17.14
N TRP A 257 -14.67 3.53 17.89
CA TRP A 257 -14.84 3.34 19.32
C TRP A 257 -16.11 2.53 19.56
N VAL A 258 -15.98 1.38 20.21
CA VAL A 258 -17.08 0.43 20.42
C VAL A 258 -17.19 0.12 21.91
N ASP A 259 -18.42 0.15 22.43
CA ASP A 259 -18.68 -0.35 23.78
C ASP A 259 -18.62 -1.88 23.80
N GLN A 260 -17.74 -2.44 24.64
CA GLN A 260 -17.50 -3.88 24.66
C GLN A 260 -18.73 -4.70 25.09
N HIS A 261 -19.57 -4.15 25.96
CA HIS A 261 -20.69 -4.90 26.53
C HIS A 261 -21.87 -4.98 25.56
N SER A 262 -22.23 -3.85 24.97
CA SER A 262 -23.40 -3.72 24.09
C SER A 262 -23.08 -3.91 22.61
N GLY A 263 -21.81 -3.79 22.21
CA GLY A 263 -21.40 -3.72 20.80
C GLY A 263 -21.76 -2.40 20.12
N PHE A 264 -22.26 -1.41 20.87
CA PHE A 264 -22.69 -0.14 20.32
C PHE A 264 -21.49 0.69 19.85
N ILE A 265 -21.56 1.22 18.63
CA ILE A 265 -20.55 2.14 18.09
C ILE A 265 -20.71 3.50 18.79
N LEU A 266 -19.81 3.78 19.73
CA LEU A 266 -19.81 5.01 20.50
C LEU A 266 -19.47 6.22 19.62
N ARG A 267 -18.52 6.02 18.70
CA ARG A 267 -18.05 7.02 17.74
C ARG A 267 -17.30 6.38 16.58
N HIS A 268 -17.38 7.02 15.42
CA HIS A 268 -16.51 6.78 14.28
C HIS A 268 -16.06 8.11 13.68
N ASP A 269 -14.84 8.17 13.16
CA ASP A 269 -14.30 9.33 12.44
C ASP A 269 -13.47 8.85 11.25
N LEU A 270 -13.58 9.56 10.12
CA LEU A 270 -12.77 9.35 8.93
C LEU A 270 -11.69 10.43 8.84
N ALA A 271 -10.46 10.02 8.55
CA ALA A 271 -9.31 10.91 8.42
C ALA A 271 -8.41 10.49 7.26
N LYS A 272 -7.61 11.43 6.73
CA LYS A 272 -6.53 11.07 5.81
C LYS A 272 -5.48 10.23 6.55
N PRO A 273 -4.78 9.30 5.88
CA PRO A 273 -3.71 8.51 6.50
C PRO A 273 -2.66 9.31 7.26
N ALA A 274 -2.25 10.47 6.71
CA ALA A 274 -1.27 11.35 7.34
C ALA A 274 -1.80 12.06 8.59
N GLU A 275 -3.11 12.25 8.70
CA GLU A 275 -3.78 12.99 9.79
C GLU A 275 -4.34 12.06 10.87
N CYS A 276 -4.49 10.77 10.56
CA CYS A 276 -5.16 9.82 11.46
C CYS A 276 -4.52 9.76 12.85
N MET A 277 -3.18 9.87 12.94
CA MET A 277 -2.46 9.79 14.21
C MET A 277 -2.66 11.04 15.06
N SER A 278 -2.60 12.24 14.46
CA SER A 278 -2.79 13.52 15.16
C SER A 278 -4.24 13.71 15.59
N GLU A 279 -5.20 13.29 14.76
CA GLU A 279 -6.62 13.39 15.10
C GLU A 279 -7.07 12.39 16.17
N PHE A 280 -6.29 11.34 16.43
CA PHE A 280 -6.71 10.24 17.30
C PHE A 280 -7.04 10.70 18.72
N GLN A 281 -6.14 11.51 19.31
CA GLN A 281 -6.33 12.10 20.64
C GLN A 281 -7.51 13.07 20.66
N VAL A 282 -7.63 13.90 19.62
CA VAL A 282 -8.72 14.88 19.47
C VAL A 282 -10.07 14.16 19.41
N ASN A 283 -10.15 13.03 18.72
CA ASN A 283 -11.35 12.23 18.59
C ASN A 283 -11.76 11.57 19.91
N PHE A 284 -10.79 11.12 20.72
CA PHE A 284 -11.06 10.68 22.09
C PHE A 284 -11.68 11.80 22.94
N PHE A 285 -11.10 12.99 22.93
CA PHE A 285 -11.64 14.11 23.72
C PHE A 285 -13.05 14.50 23.27
N LYS A 286 -13.29 14.57 21.95
CA LYS A 286 -14.65 14.82 21.41
C LYS A 286 -15.63 13.74 21.84
N LEU A 287 -15.22 12.47 21.93
CA LEU A 287 -16.05 11.37 22.42
C LEU A 287 -16.42 11.57 23.89
N ALA A 288 -15.41 11.79 24.75
CA ALA A 288 -15.60 11.99 26.19
C ALA A 288 -16.53 13.19 26.47
N GLU A 289 -16.31 14.32 25.80
CA GLU A 289 -17.12 15.54 25.97
C GLU A 289 -18.57 15.35 25.51
N LYS A 290 -18.78 14.69 24.35
CA LYS A 290 -20.11 14.47 23.78
C LYS A 290 -20.94 13.51 24.62
N ARG A 291 -20.33 12.42 25.09
CA ARG A 291 -21.01 11.39 25.89
C ARG A 291 -21.10 11.75 27.37
N LYS A 292 -20.23 12.64 27.86
CA LYS A 292 -20.07 12.99 29.28
C LYS A 292 -19.81 11.74 30.16
N ILE A 293 -19.15 10.73 29.59
CA ILE A 293 -18.80 9.46 30.22
C ILE A 293 -17.35 9.14 29.86
N LEU A 294 -16.61 8.57 30.82
CA LEU A 294 -15.29 7.99 30.60
C LEU A 294 -15.33 6.48 30.85
N PRO A 295 -14.56 5.68 30.10
CA PRO A 295 -14.45 4.25 30.35
C PRO A 295 -13.62 3.97 31.60
N ARG A 296 -13.82 2.80 32.21
CA ARG A 296 -12.86 2.27 33.20
C ARG A 296 -11.63 1.69 32.53
N GLU A 297 -11.84 1.08 31.37
CA GLU A 297 -10.80 0.40 30.61
C GLU A 297 -10.94 0.67 29.11
N ILE A 298 -9.81 0.87 28.43
CA ILE A 298 -9.72 0.90 26.98
C ILE A 298 -8.88 -0.30 26.53
N LEU A 299 -9.42 -1.05 25.57
CA LEU A 299 -8.75 -2.17 24.94
C LEU A 299 -8.27 -1.75 23.56
N VAL A 300 -7.01 -2.09 23.28
CA VAL A 300 -6.36 -1.85 21.99
C VAL A 300 -5.67 -3.12 21.51
N LYS A 301 -5.53 -3.29 20.20
CA LYS A 301 -4.81 -4.44 19.61
C LYS A 301 -3.39 -4.07 19.16
N LYS A 302 -3.23 -2.86 18.65
CA LYS A 302 -2.00 -2.35 18.03
C LYS A 302 -1.14 -1.60 19.04
N GLU A 303 0.17 -1.73 18.90
CA GLU A 303 1.14 -1.00 19.72
C GLU A 303 1.06 0.50 19.44
N GLU A 304 0.82 0.85 18.19
CA GLU A 304 0.63 2.20 17.69
C GLU A 304 -0.51 2.89 18.44
N THR A 305 -1.68 2.25 18.52
CA THR A 305 -2.84 2.78 19.25
C THR A 305 -2.58 2.88 20.76
N PHE A 306 -1.83 1.93 21.32
CA PHE A 306 -1.46 1.96 22.74
C PHE A 306 -0.63 3.22 23.05
N LYS A 307 0.45 3.44 22.31
CA LYS A 307 1.34 4.60 22.48
C LYS A 307 0.62 5.94 22.32
N LEU A 308 -0.34 6.03 21.40
CA LEU A 308 -1.13 7.26 21.20
C LEU A 308 -2.05 7.59 22.38
N LEU A 309 -2.58 6.56 23.06
CA LEU A 309 -3.53 6.73 24.16
C LEU A 309 -2.90 6.73 25.54
N GLU A 310 -1.71 6.15 25.70
CA GLU A 310 -1.03 6.01 26.99
C GLU A 310 -0.90 7.33 27.77
N PRO A 311 -0.51 8.48 27.16
CA PRO A 311 -0.45 9.75 27.88
C PRO A 311 -1.81 10.20 28.42
N ILE A 312 -2.88 10.04 27.62
CA ILE A 312 -4.24 10.45 28.00
C ILE A 312 -4.82 9.50 29.04
N ALA A 313 -4.63 8.20 28.87
CA ALA A 313 -5.17 7.17 29.75
C ALA A 313 -4.55 7.25 31.14
N SER A 314 -3.22 7.42 31.22
CA SER A 314 -2.49 7.59 32.48
C SER A 314 -3.00 8.79 33.26
N GLU A 315 -3.10 9.94 32.59
CA GLU A 315 -3.58 11.18 33.19
C GLU A 315 -5.04 11.07 33.64
N LEU A 316 -5.92 10.48 32.83
CA LEU A 316 -7.34 10.33 33.17
C LEU A 316 -7.63 9.15 34.10
N GLY A 317 -6.63 8.38 34.53
CA GLY A 317 -6.80 7.20 35.39
C GLY A 317 -7.65 6.10 34.73
N ILE A 318 -7.50 5.91 33.43
CA ILE A 318 -8.17 4.89 32.62
C ILE A 318 -7.19 3.72 32.46
N ASN A 319 -7.65 2.49 32.69
CA ASN A 319 -6.82 1.31 32.44
C ASN A 319 -6.66 1.12 30.92
N LEU A 320 -5.44 1.10 30.40
CA LEU A 320 -5.16 0.85 28.99
C LEU A 320 -4.51 -0.52 28.84
N ARG A 321 -5.13 -1.43 28.08
CA ARG A 321 -4.66 -2.80 27.94
C ARG A 321 -4.59 -3.24 26.48
N ARG A 322 -3.44 -3.82 26.11
CA ARG A 322 -3.29 -4.51 24.82
C ARG A 322 -3.90 -5.90 24.89
N VAL A 323 -4.72 -6.25 23.91
CA VAL A 323 -5.39 -7.55 23.80
C VAL A 323 -5.20 -8.14 22.41
N LYS A 324 -5.23 -9.48 22.30
CA LYS A 324 -5.09 -10.18 21.01
C LYS A 324 -6.34 -10.08 20.12
N LYS A 325 -7.53 -9.94 20.74
CA LYS A 325 -8.83 -9.90 20.07
C LYS A 325 -9.72 -8.84 20.72
N MET A 326 -10.46 -8.11 19.89
CA MET A 326 -11.46 -7.11 20.28
C MET A 326 -12.77 -7.48 19.60
N LYS A 327 -13.56 -8.34 20.26
CA LYS A 327 -14.65 -9.07 19.60
C LYS A 327 -15.69 -8.13 19.00
N MET A 328 -16.13 -7.14 19.76
CA MET A 328 -17.19 -6.24 19.32
C MET A 328 -16.71 -5.31 18.20
N LEU A 329 -15.47 -4.85 18.28
CA LEU A 329 -14.86 -4.06 17.22
C LEU A 329 -14.64 -4.89 15.94
N GLU A 330 -14.16 -6.14 16.07
CA GLU A 330 -13.96 -7.06 14.95
C GLU A 330 -15.30 -7.38 14.26
N ASP A 331 -16.38 -7.59 15.02
CA ASP A 331 -17.73 -7.81 14.50
C ASP A 331 -18.27 -6.55 13.79
N ALA A 332 -18.11 -5.36 14.39
CA ALA A 332 -18.51 -4.09 13.78
C ALA A 332 -17.74 -3.82 12.47
N LYS A 333 -16.44 -4.09 12.47
CA LYS A 333 -15.58 -4.02 11.28
C LYS A 333 -16.08 -4.98 10.20
N ALA A 334 -16.30 -6.25 10.52
CA ALA A 334 -16.78 -7.24 9.56
C ALA A 334 -18.12 -6.83 8.93
N SER A 335 -19.06 -6.33 9.75
CA SER A 335 -20.37 -5.83 9.27
C SER A 335 -20.22 -4.66 8.30
N MET A 336 -19.33 -3.70 8.60
CA MET A 336 -19.07 -2.55 7.73
C MET A 336 -18.49 -2.98 6.38
N PHE A 337 -17.60 -3.96 6.36
CA PHE A 337 -17.01 -4.48 5.13
C PHE A 337 -18.05 -5.20 4.26
N LYS A 338 -18.91 -6.04 4.85
CA LYS A 338 -20.03 -6.70 4.14
C LYS A 338 -20.99 -5.70 3.51
N PHE A 339 -21.37 -4.66 4.26
CA PHE A 339 -22.23 -3.60 3.75
C PHE A 339 -21.57 -2.86 2.57
N SER A 340 -20.27 -2.57 2.67
CA SER A 340 -19.51 -1.91 1.61
C SER A 340 -19.37 -2.76 0.34
N ALA A 341 -19.26 -4.08 0.49
CA ALA A 341 -19.19 -5.03 -0.62
C ALA A 341 -20.53 -5.21 -1.36
N GLY A 342 -21.63 -4.64 -0.85
CA GLY A 342 -22.95 -4.74 -1.47
C GLY A 342 -23.69 -6.06 -1.19
N GLU A 343 -23.23 -6.87 -0.23
CA GLU A 343 -23.79 -8.18 0.09
C GLU A 343 -25.17 -8.13 0.80
N ASN A 344 -25.68 -6.94 1.13
CA ASN A 344 -27.00 -6.73 1.76
C ASN A 344 -27.98 -5.93 0.88
N ARG A 345 -27.97 -6.14 -0.44
CA ARG A 345 -29.03 -5.55 -1.31
C ARG A 345 -30.33 -6.36 -1.37
N ASP A 346 -30.38 -7.53 -0.73
CA ASP A 346 -31.61 -8.29 -0.53
C ASP A 346 -31.93 -8.34 0.96
N VAL A 347 -32.72 -7.38 1.43
CA VAL A 347 -33.77 -7.45 2.48
C VAL A 347 -34.12 -5.98 2.80
N ILE A 348 -35.13 -5.47 2.10
CA ILE A 348 -36.40 -4.94 2.62
C ILE A 348 -37.32 -4.77 1.41
#